data_AF-A0A2V5Y3E2-F1
#
_entry.id   AF-A0A2V5Y3E2-F1
#
_cell.length_a   1.000
_cell.length_b   1.000
_cell.length_c   1.000
_cell.angle_alpha   90.00
_cell.angle_beta   90.00
_cell.angle_gamma   90.00
#
_symmetry.space_group_name_H-M   'P 1'
#
loop_
_entity.id
_entity.type
_entity.pdbx_description
1 polymer ?
#
loop_
_entity_poly.entity_id
_entity_poly.type
_entity_poly.pdbx_seq_one_letter_code
_entity_poly.pdbx_strand_id
1 'polypeptide(L)'
;MHLRQLVYCALLIGILGVFAKTVPSRWSQLWQKCVHALSTLARHKILSWAGLGLFVLVVRAALLPIWPIPKPTIYDEFSYLLQADTFAQARLTNPAHPLWRFFESTYILQQPSYASRFPPAQGITLAVGQRFFGHPWFGVWLSAGMLAAALCWALQGWLPPGWALLGACIGLDLCVFSYWMN
;
A
#
# COMPACT_ATOMS: atom_id res chain seq x y z
N MET A 1 -12.04 34.55 7.43
CA MET A 1 -11.23 33.31 7.60
C MET A 1 -9.76 33.46 7.18
N HIS A 2 -9.41 34.32 6.21
CA HIS A 2 -8.02 34.46 5.74
C HIS A 2 -7.00 35.05 6.73
N LEU A 3 -7.37 35.98 7.60
CA LEU A 3 -6.41 36.62 8.52
C LEU A 3 -5.82 35.63 9.55
N ARG A 4 -6.64 34.70 10.06
CA ARG A 4 -6.16 33.65 10.98
C ARG A 4 -5.19 32.69 10.28
N GLN A 5 -5.48 32.29 9.05
CA GLN A 5 -4.58 31.44 8.25
C GLN A 5 -3.23 32.12 8.01
N LEU A 6 -3.22 33.42 7.70
CA LEU A 6 -1.97 34.17 7.51
C LEU A 6 -1.13 34.25 8.79
N VAL A 7 -1.78 34.49 9.94
CA VAL A 7 -1.10 34.50 11.26
C VAL A 7 -0.54 33.12 11.60
N TYR A 8 -1.28 32.05 11.35
CA TYR A 8 -0.78 30.68 11.54
C TYR A 8 0.42 30.38 10.64
N CYS A 9 0.37 30.72 9.35
CA CYS A 9 1.50 30.54 8.45
C CYS A 9 2.74 31.32 8.92
N ALA A 10 2.57 32.59 9.32
CA ALA A 10 3.67 33.41 9.81
C ALA A 10 4.32 32.84 11.09
N LEU A 11 3.51 32.37 12.04
CA LEU A 11 3.99 31.69 13.25
C LEU A 11 4.73 30.40 12.93
N LEU A 12 4.20 29.58 12.02
CA LEU A 12 4.78 28.30 11.64
C LEU A 12 6.13 28.49 10.93
N ILE A 13 6.21 29.48 10.02
CA ILE A 13 7.47 29.90 9.38
C ILE A 13 8.47 30.42 10.43
N GLY A 14 8.01 31.22 11.39
CA GLY A 14 8.85 31.74 12.48
C GLY A 14 9.44 30.63 13.35
N ILE A 15 8.62 29.65 13.75
CA ILE A 15 9.03 28.48 14.53
C ILE A 15 10.04 27.64 13.74
N LEU A 16 9.77 27.36 12.46
CA LEU A 16 10.68 26.64 11.59
C LEU A 16 12.02 27.38 11.41
N GLY A 17 12.00 28.71 11.32
CA GLY A 17 13.20 29.54 11.21
C GLY A 17 14.06 29.56 12.48
N VAL A 18 13.44 29.62 13.66
CA VAL A 18 14.14 29.52 14.95
C VAL A 18 14.70 28.11 15.16
N PHE A 19 13.93 27.09 14.81
CA PHE A 19 14.38 25.70 14.85
C PHE A 19 15.60 25.50 13.93
N ALA A 20 15.54 25.97 12.67
CA ALA A 20 16.65 25.88 11.73
C ALA A 20 17.95 26.54 12.22
N LYS A 21 17.86 27.65 12.98
CA LYS A 21 19.03 28.33 13.57
C LYS A 21 19.59 27.65 14.80
N THR A 22 18.77 26.89 15.52
CA THR A 22 19.16 26.20 16.77
C THR A 22 19.58 24.76 16.55
N VAL A 23 19.40 24.23 15.33
CA VAL A 23 19.88 22.89 14.94
C VAL A 23 21.40 22.82 15.07
N PRO A 24 21.95 21.92 15.90
CA PRO A 24 23.40 21.76 16.06
C PRO A 24 24.08 21.41 14.73
N SER A 25 25.31 21.87 14.50
CA SER A 25 26.04 21.64 13.23
C SER A 25 26.18 20.15 12.86
N ARG A 26 26.17 19.24 13.84
CA ARG A 26 26.14 17.79 13.59
C ARG A 26 24.87 17.32 12.87
N TRP A 27 23.72 17.90 13.22
CA TRP A 27 22.44 17.58 12.60
C TRP A 27 22.34 18.11 11.17
N SER A 28 22.89 19.30 10.89
CA SER A 28 22.95 19.81 9.52
C SER A 28 23.88 18.98 8.63
N GLN A 29 25.01 18.52 9.17
CA GLN A 29 25.92 17.60 8.46
C GLN A 29 25.27 16.24 8.19
N LEU A 30 24.58 15.66 9.17
CA LEU A 30 23.84 14.41 8.98
C LEU A 30 22.73 14.56 7.93
N TRP A 31 21.97 15.66 8.00
CA TRP A 31 20.94 15.98 7.02
C TRP A 31 21.51 16.07 5.60
N GLN A 32 22.61 16.80 5.42
CA GLN A 32 23.26 16.91 4.11
C GLN A 32 23.76 15.55 3.60
N LYS A 33 24.31 14.70 4.47
CA LYS A 33 24.70 13.32 4.11
C LYS A 33 23.50 12.50 3.65
N CYS A 34 22.38 12.56 4.39
CA CYS A 34 21.14 11.86 4.03
C CYS A 34 20.58 12.34 2.68
N VAL A 35 20.51 13.66 2.46
CA VAL A 35 20.05 14.23 1.18
C VAL A 35 20.99 13.85 0.04
N HIS A 36 22.31 13.83 0.28
CA HIS A 36 23.27 13.42 -0.73
C HIS A 36 23.14 11.93 -1.08
N ALA A 37 22.94 11.07 -0.07
CA ALA A 37 22.70 9.64 -0.28
C ALA A 37 21.40 9.39 -1.04
N LEU A 38 20.29 10.02 -0.64
CA LEU A 38 18.98 9.89 -1.30
C LEU A 38 19.01 10.45 -2.72
N SER A 39 19.67 11.59 -2.95
CA SER A 39 19.82 12.15 -4.31
C SER A 39 20.70 11.27 -5.19
N THR A 40 21.67 10.57 -4.62
CA THR A 40 22.49 9.58 -5.33
C THR A 40 21.68 8.34 -5.67
N LEU A 41 20.91 7.81 -4.72
CA LEU A 41 19.98 6.72 -4.96
C LEU A 41 18.97 7.08 -6.06
N ALA A 42 18.39 8.28 -5.98
CA ALA A 42 17.41 8.78 -6.93
C ALA A 42 17.92 8.77 -8.38
N ARG A 43 19.22 9.04 -8.60
CA ARG A 43 19.82 8.97 -9.95
C ARG A 43 19.79 7.56 -10.54
N HIS A 44 19.78 6.52 -9.70
CA HIS A 44 19.63 5.14 -10.12
C HIS A 44 18.14 4.75 -10.16
N LYS A 45 17.49 5.01 -11.30
CA LYS A 45 16.05 4.82 -11.52
C LYS A 45 15.54 3.45 -11.04
N ILE A 46 16.18 2.37 -11.50
CA ILE A 46 15.79 0.98 -11.18
C ILE A 46 15.92 0.69 -9.68
N LEU A 47 17.07 1.04 -9.10
CA LEU A 47 17.30 0.84 -7.67
C LEU A 47 16.31 1.64 -6.81
N SER A 48 15.93 2.83 -7.25
CA SER A 48 14.96 3.66 -6.55
C SER A 48 13.57 3.02 -6.51
N TRP A 49 13.00 2.66 -7.67
CA TRP A 49 11.64 2.11 -7.67
C TRP A 49 11.59 0.68 -7.11
N ALA A 50 12.57 -0.17 -7.43
CA ALA A 50 12.63 -1.53 -6.90
C ALA A 50 12.92 -1.50 -5.39
N GLY A 51 13.82 -0.62 -4.95
CA GLY A 51 14.14 -0.43 -3.54
C GLY A 51 12.96 0.10 -2.74
N LEU A 52 12.15 1.00 -3.30
CA LEU A 52 10.96 1.51 -2.61
C LEU A 52 9.88 0.43 -2.47
N GLY A 53 9.64 -0.36 -3.53
CA GLY A 53 8.74 -1.50 -3.46
C GLY A 53 9.21 -2.52 -2.40
N LEU A 54 10.49 -2.89 -2.43
CA LEU A 54 11.07 -3.79 -1.43
C LEU A 54 11.02 -3.21 -0.01
N PHE A 55 11.21 -1.90 0.16
CA PHE A 55 11.12 -1.23 1.44
C PHE A 55 9.73 -1.40 2.07
N VAL A 56 8.65 -1.19 1.31
CA VAL A 56 7.27 -1.43 1.79
C VAL A 56 7.09 -2.86 2.27
N LEU A 57 7.54 -3.83 1.45
CA LEU A 57 7.43 -5.24 1.73
C LEU A 57 8.15 -5.60 3.05
N VAL A 58 9.40 -5.17 3.20
CA VAL A 58 10.24 -5.45 4.38
C VAL A 58 9.68 -4.78 5.64
N VAL A 59 9.34 -3.49 5.56
CA VAL A 59 8.79 -2.76 6.71
C VAL A 59 7.50 -3.40 7.18
N ARG A 60 6.57 -3.71 6.26
CA ARG A 60 5.29 -4.30 6.66
C ARG A 60 5.45 -5.71 7.24
N ALA A 61 6.37 -6.52 6.70
CA ALA A 61 6.67 -7.84 7.23
C ALA A 61 7.30 -7.75 8.64
N ALA A 62 8.22 -6.81 8.86
CA ALA A 62 8.84 -6.57 10.16
C ALA A 62 7.83 -6.10 11.22
N LEU A 63 6.76 -5.42 10.81
CA LEU A 63 5.70 -4.94 11.70
C LEU A 63 4.70 -6.03 12.11
N LEU A 64 4.68 -7.21 11.48
CA LEU A 64 3.69 -8.28 11.77
C LEU A 64 3.57 -8.70 13.25
N PRO A 65 4.65 -8.75 14.06
CA PRO A 65 4.55 -9.10 15.48
C PRO A 65 3.76 -8.10 16.33
N ILE A 66 3.74 -6.83 15.92
CA ILE A 66 3.10 -5.73 16.66
C ILE A 66 1.77 -5.35 16.00
N TRP A 67 1.72 -5.40 14.66
CA TRP A 67 0.58 -5.09 13.83
C TRP A 67 0.22 -6.31 12.96
N PRO A 68 -0.59 -7.24 13.51
CA PRO A 68 -0.90 -8.50 12.86
C PRO A 68 -1.72 -8.30 11.58
N ILE A 69 -1.86 -9.37 10.81
CA ILE A 69 -2.68 -9.37 9.60
C ILE A 69 -4.13 -9.00 9.97
N PRO A 70 -4.76 -8.02 9.29
CA PRO A 70 -6.13 -7.62 9.58
C PRO A 70 -7.11 -8.75 9.30
N LYS A 71 -8.17 -8.80 10.11
CA LYS A 71 -9.30 -9.71 9.87
C LYS A 71 -10.31 -9.01 8.97
N PRO A 72 -11.04 -9.76 8.12
CA PRO A 72 -12.12 -9.17 7.34
C PRO A 72 -13.19 -8.58 8.28
N THR A 73 -13.57 -7.35 8.04
CA THR A 73 -14.57 -6.59 8.81
C THR A 73 -15.70 -6.05 7.93
N ILE A 74 -15.46 -5.83 6.64
CA ILE A 74 -16.48 -5.34 5.70
C ILE A 74 -17.00 -6.51 4.86
N TYR A 75 -18.30 -6.50 4.57
CA TYR A 75 -19.01 -7.61 3.93
C TYR A 75 -18.43 -8.00 2.56
N ASP A 76 -17.84 -7.07 1.81
CA ASP A 76 -17.22 -7.34 0.51
C ASP A 76 -15.94 -8.16 0.63
N GLU A 77 -15.21 -8.03 1.73
CA GLU A 77 -13.97 -8.78 1.98
C GLU A 77 -14.21 -10.28 2.03
N PHE A 78 -15.31 -10.72 2.64
CA PHE A 78 -15.69 -12.14 2.64
C PHE A 78 -15.98 -12.65 1.23
N SER A 79 -16.57 -11.82 0.37
CA SER A 79 -16.80 -12.16 -1.03
C SER A 79 -15.48 -12.26 -1.81
N TYR A 80 -14.52 -11.36 -1.56
CA TYR A 80 -13.17 -11.45 -2.15
C TYR A 80 -12.40 -12.68 -1.65
N LEU A 81 -12.52 -13.04 -0.37
CA LEU A 81 -11.90 -14.25 0.19
C LEU A 81 -12.49 -15.52 -0.46
N LEU A 82 -13.81 -15.59 -0.64
CA LEU A 82 -14.43 -16.68 -1.39
C LEU A 82 -13.87 -16.76 -2.82
N GLN A 83 -13.72 -15.61 -3.50
CA GLN A 83 -13.15 -15.57 -4.85
C GLN A 83 -11.69 -16.05 -4.87
N ALA A 84 -10.90 -15.65 -3.88
CA ALA A 84 -9.52 -16.08 -3.71
C ALA A 84 -9.42 -17.60 -3.51
N ASP A 85 -10.23 -18.18 -2.61
CA ASP A 85 -10.30 -19.62 -2.39
C ASP A 85 -10.68 -20.38 -3.67
N THR A 86 -11.65 -19.86 -4.42
CA THR A 86 -12.09 -20.44 -5.68
C THR A 86 -10.95 -20.49 -6.71
N PHE A 87 -10.24 -19.38 -6.87
CA PHE A 87 -9.13 -19.27 -7.81
C PHE A 87 -7.89 -20.05 -7.35
N ALA A 88 -7.63 -20.12 -6.05
CA ALA A 88 -6.54 -20.92 -5.47
C ALA A 88 -6.75 -22.43 -5.72
N GLN A 89 -8.00 -22.86 -5.89
CA GLN A 89 -8.38 -24.22 -6.31
C GLN A 89 -8.41 -24.40 -7.84
N ALA A 90 -7.90 -23.43 -8.61
CA ALA A 90 -7.90 -23.41 -10.07
C ALA A 90 -9.31 -23.51 -10.69
N ARG A 91 -10.34 -22.98 -10.01
CA ARG A 91 -11.70 -22.86 -10.51
C ARG A 91 -12.00 -21.42 -10.86
N LEU A 92 -12.94 -21.17 -11.78
CA LEU A 92 -13.44 -19.82 -12.06
C LEU A 92 -14.66 -19.47 -11.19
N THR A 93 -15.50 -20.47 -10.92
CA THR A 93 -16.68 -20.37 -10.05
C THR A 93 -16.88 -21.70 -9.33
N ASN A 94 -17.74 -21.73 -8.31
CA ASN A 94 -18.14 -22.97 -7.64
C ASN A 94 -19.55 -23.38 -8.08
N PRO A 95 -19.91 -24.67 -7.98
CA PRO A 95 -21.29 -25.10 -8.22
C PRO A 95 -22.25 -24.44 -7.22
N ALA A 96 -23.43 -24.07 -7.70
CA ALA A 96 -24.50 -23.56 -6.86
C ALA A 96 -24.94 -24.60 -5.83
N HIS A 97 -25.29 -24.17 -4.62
CA HIS A 97 -25.81 -25.08 -3.60
C HIS A 97 -27.20 -25.61 -4.01
N PRO A 98 -27.51 -26.93 -3.85
CA PRO A 98 -28.82 -27.48 -4.23
C PRO A 98 -30.01 -26.79 -3.56
N LEU A 99 -29.79 -26.30 -2.34
CA LEU A 99 -30.76 -25.57 -1.53
C LEU A 99 -30.53 -24.06 -1.53
N TRP A 100 -29.90 -23.49 -2.57
CA TRP A 100 -29.49 -22.08 -2.63
C TRP A 100 -30.59 -21.06 -2.27
N ARG A 101 -31.86 -21.40 -2.51
CA ARG A 101 -33.03 -20.56 -2.14
C ARG A 101 -33.13 -20.26 -0.64
N PHE A 102 -32.46 -21.07 0.19
CA PHE A 102 -32.39 -20.89 1.64
C PHE A 102 -31.06 -20.30 2.11
N PHE A 103 -30.10 -20.07 1.21
CA PHE A 103 -28.77 -19.56 1.53
C PHE A 103 -28.52 -18.24 0.81
N GLU A 104 -28.60 -17.14 1.56
CA GLU A 104 -28.19 -15.82 1.07
C GLU A 104 -26.99 -15.30 1.87
N SER A 105 -26.05 -14.68 1.16
CA SER A 105 -24.86 -14.06 1.74
C SER A 105 -24.53 -12.80 0.97
N THR A 106 -24.07 -11.77 1.68
CA THR A 106 -23.85 -10.46 1.09
C THR A 106 -22.77 -10.52 0.01
N TYR A 107 -23.06 -9.92 -1.16
CA TYR A 107 -22.17 -9.84 -2.32
C TYR A 107 -21.70 -11.19 -2.91
N ILE A 108 -22.42 -12.28 -2.65
CA ILE A 108 -22.17 -13.60 -3.23
C ILE A 108 -23.34 -13.99 -4.12
N LEU A 109 -23.05 -14.38 -5.36
CA LEU A 109 -24.01 -14.92 -6.30
C LEU A 109 -24.21 -16.40 -6.02
N GLN A 110 -25.46 -16.84 -5.92
CA GLN A 110 -25.81 -18.26 -5.82
C GLN A 110 -26.09 -18.90 -7.18
N GLN A 111 -26.49 -18.11 -8.17
CA GLN A 111 -26.90 -18.55 -9.51
C GLN A 111 -26.28 -17.63 -10.57
N PRO A 112 -25.94 -18.15 -11.77
CA PRO A 112 -26.00 -19.56 -12.19
C PRO A 112 -24.92 -20.44 -11.53
N SER A 113 -23.97 -19.83 -10.83
CA SER A 113 -22.90 -20.52 -10.09
C SER A 113 -22.60 -19.76 -8.80
N TYR A 114 -22.05 -20.46 -7.81
CA TYR A 114 -21.64 -19.89 -6.53
C TYR A 114 -20.32 -19.12 -6.68
N ALA A 115 -20.38 -17.79 -6.69
CA ALA A 115 -19.24 -16.94 -6.97
C ALA A 115 -19.34 -15.56 -6.32
N SER A 116 -18.20 -14.88 -6.17
CA SER A 116 -18.21 -13.46 -5.80
C SER A 116 -18.91 -12.62 -6.88
N ARG A 117 -19.64 -11.60 -6.44
CA ARG A 117 -20.24 -10.60 -7.33
C ARG A 117 -19.20 -9.64 -7.94
N PHE A 118 -17.98 -9.59 -7.41
CA PHE A 118 -16.98 -8.59 -7.79
C PHE A 118 -16.06 -9.03 -8.95
N PRO A 119 -15.42 -8.07 -9.64
CA PRO A 119 -14.43 -8.35 -10.69
C PRO A 119 -13.24 -9.20 -10.19
N PRO A 120 -12.62 -10.00 -11.06
CA PRO A 120 -11.69 -11.07 -10.64
C PRO A 120 -10.31 -10.58 -10.19
N ALA A 121 -9.89 -9.35 -10.50
CA ALA A 121 -8.52 -8.91 -10.25
C ALA A 121 -8.12 -8.98 -8.77
N GLN A 122 -9.02 -8.60 -7.87
CA GLN A 122 -8.79 -8.66 -6.43
C GLN A 122 -8.66 -10.12 -5.97
N GLY A 123 -9.62 -10.98 -6.35
CA GLY A 123 -9.57 -12.41 -6.02
C GLY A 123 -8.31 -13.10 -6.55
N ILE A 124 -7.84 -12.77 -7.76
CA ILE A 124 -6.59 -13.33 -8.33
C ILE A 124 -5.39 -12.92 -7.48
N THR A 125 -5.30 -11.65 -7.12
CA THR A 125 -4.21 -11.12 -6.30
C THR A 125 -4.15 -11.83 -4.95
N LEU A 126 -5.29 -11.98 -4.28
CA LEU A 126 -5.41 -12.72 -3.03
C LEU A 126 -5.08 -14.21 -3.19
N ALA A 127 -5.55 -14.86 -4.25
CA ALA A 127 -5.27 -16.26 -4.53
C ALA A 127 -3.77 -16.52 -4.73
N VAL A 128 -3.04 -15.60 -5.38
CA VAL A 128 -1.57 -15.66 -5.48
C VAL A 128 -0.94 -15.64 -4.08
N GLY A 129 -1.33 -14.69 -3.24
CA GLY A 129 -0.87 -14.64 -1.84
C GLY A 129 -1.12 -15.94 -1.08
N GLN A 130 -2.34 -16.45 -1.19
CA GLN A 130 -2.77 -17.67 -0.54
C GLN A 130 -2.02 -18.91 -1.04
N ARG A 131 -1.82 -19.03 -2.36
CA ARG A 131 -1.18 -20.19 -2.98
C ARG A 131 0.31 -20.28 -2.66
N PHE A 132 1.02 -19.15 -2.66
CA PHE A 132 2.47 -19.12 -2.48
C PHE A 132 2.92 -18.90 -1.04
N PHE A 133 2.15 -18.17 -0.24
CA PHE A 133 2.53 -17.79 1.13
C PHE A 133 1.55 -18.31 2.20
N GLY A 134 0.52 -19.06 1.80
CA GLY A 134 -0.44 -19.69 2.70
C GLY A 134 -1.51 -18.75 3.27
N HIS A 135 -1.51 -17.47 2.91
CA HIS A 135 -2.52 -16.52 3.39
C HIS A 135 -2.85 -15.44 2.33
N PRO A 136 -4.14 -15.14 2.06
CA PRO A 136 -4.56 -14.24 0.99
C PRO A 136 -4.04 -12.81 1.15
N TRP A 137 -3.85 -12.35 2.39
CA TRP A 137 -3.26 -11.04 2.70
C TRP A 137 -1.89 -10.81 2.05
N PHE A 138 -1.08 -11.85 1.82
CA PHE A 138 0.20 -11.69 1.12
C PHE A 138 0.04 -11.21 -0.33
N GLY A 139 -1.15 -11.38 -0.93
CA GLY A 139 -1.51 -10.78 -2.20
C GLY A 139 -1.60 -9.26 -2.11
N VAL A 140 -2.24 -8.74 -1.05
CA VAL A 140 -2.32 -7.30 -0.76
C VAL A 140 -0.93 -6.75 -0.42
N TRP A 141 -0.14 -7.48 0.35
CA TRP A 141 1.25 -7.14 0.66
C TRP A 141 2.09 -6.96 -0.62
N LEU A 142 2.03 -7.93 -1.54
CA LEU A 142 2.73 -7.83 -2.83
C LEU A 142 2.20 -6.66 -3.68
N SER A 143 0.89 -6.48 -3.78
CA SER A 143 0.30 -5.41 -4.60
C SER A 143 0.67 -4.02 -4.07
N ALA A 144 0.79 -3.83 -2.75
CA ALA A 144 1.26 -2.59 -2.15
C ALA A 144 2.75 -2.31 -2.47
N GLY A 145 3.61 -3.34 -2.43
CA GLY A 145 5.00 -3.20 -2.87
C GLY A 145 5.10 -2.83 -4.36
N MET A 146 4.28 -3.47 -5.20
CA MET A 146 4.18 -3.13 -6.62
C MET A 146 3.64 -1.71 -6.85
N LEU A 147 2.66 -1.27 -6.08
CA LEU A 147 2.12 0.09 -6.14
C LEU A 147 3.21 1.12 -5.83
N ALA A 148 3.98 0.93 -4.76
CA ALA A 148 5.08 1.82 -4.40
C ALA A 148 6.15 1.89 -5.51
N ALA A 149 6.53 0.74 -6.06
CA ALA A 149 7.45 0.66 -7.19
C ALA A 149 6.88 1.38 -8.43
N ALA A 150 5.63 1.09 -8.80
CA ALA A 150 4.98 1.69 -9.96
C ALA A 150 4.82 3.21 -9.82
N LEU A 151 4.49 3.69 -8.63
CA LEU A 151 4.38 5.12 -8.34
C LEU A 151 5.73 5.82 -8.53
N CYS A 152 6.80 5.27 -7.97
CA CYS A 152 8.15 5.82 -8.15
C CYS A 152 8.58 5.79 -9.63
N TRP A 153 8.37 4.67 -10.31
CA TRP A 153 8.68 4.51 -11.73
C TRP A 153 7.91 5.51 -12.60
N ALA A 154 6.62 5.68 -12.35
CA ALA A 154 5.78 6.63 -13.08
C ALA A 154 6.25 8.08 -12.85
N LEU A 155 6.52 8.46 -11.59
CA LEU A 155 7.01 9.81 -11.28
C LEU A 155 8.39 10.09 -11.90
N GLN A 156 9.26 9.09 -12.04
CA GLN A 156 10.55 9.23 -12.74
C GLN A 156 10.41 9.49 -14.25
N GLY A 157 9.23 9.29 -14.83
CA GLY A 157 8.92 9.65 -16.21
C GLY A 157 8.63 11.15 -16.40
N TRP A 158 8.21 11.85 -15.33
CA TRP A 158 7.68 13.20 -15.41
C TRP A 158 8.48 14.22 -14.58
N LEU A 159 9.15 13.77 -13.50
CA LEU A 159 9.84 14.62 -12.55
C LEU A 159 11.35 14.35 -12.51
N PRO A 160 12.16 15.34 -12.07
CA PRO A 160 13.56 15.10 -11.75
C PRO A 160 13.72 14.02 -10.67
N PRO A 161 14.82 13.25 -10.67
CA PRO A 161 14.91 12.04 -9.85
C PRO A 161 14.66 12.24 -8.35
N GLY A 162 15.19 13.31 -7.76
CA GLY A 162 14.98 13.62 -6.34
C GLY A 162 13.52 13.89 -5.99
N TRP A 163 12.80 14.61 -6.87
CA TRP A 163 11.37 14.90 -6.71
C TRP A 163 10.51 13.65 -6.93
N ALA A 164 10.89 12.79 -7.87
CA ALA A 164 10.20 11.52 -8.09
C ALA A 164 10.29 10.60 -6.87
N LEU A 165 11.48 10.48 -6.27
CA LEU A 165 11.66 9.68 -5.05
C LEU A 165 10.90 10.29 -3.87
N LEU A 166 10.98 11.61 -3.67
CA LEU A 166 10.24 12.30 -2.62
C LEU A 166 8.72 12.09 -2.74
N GLY A 167 8.17 12.30 -3.95
CA GLY A 167 6.74 12.11 -4.21
C GLY A 167 6.29 10.68 -3.96
N ALA A 168 7.10 9.69 -4.35
CA ALA A 168 6.82 8.30 -4.09
C ALA A 168 6.88 7.96 -2.59
N CYS A 169 7.81 8.56 -1.84
CA CYS A 169 7.88 8.43 -0.38
C CYS A 169 6.64 9.00 0.32
N ILE A 170 6.08 10.11 -0.17
CA ILE A 170 4.82 10.67 0.36
C ILE A 170 3.67 9.68 0.13
N GLY A 171 3.65 8.99 -1.01
CA GLY A 171 2.65 7.96 -1.33
C GLY A 171 2.75 6.66 -0.52
N LEU A 172 3.79 6.48 0.31
CA LEU A 172 3.96 5.26 1.13
C LEU A 172 2.85 5.06 2.15
N ASP A 173 2.17 6.13 2.56
CA ASP A 173 1.03 6.06 3.48
C ASP A 173 -0.06 5.13 2.94
N LEU A 174 -0.33 5.21 1.63
CA LEU A 174 -1.28 4.34 0.92
C LEU A 174 -0.83 2.87 0.88
N CYS A 175 0.47 2.61 0.98
CA CYS A 175 1.04 1.27 0.85
C CYS A 175 1.20 0.56 2.19
N VAL A 176 1.56 1.30 3.25
CA VAL A 176 1.90 0.72 4.57
C VAL A 176 0.74 0.86 5.56
N PHE A 177 0.02 1.98 5.54
CA PHE A 177 -0.95 2.35 6.57
C PHE A 177 -2.40 2.40 6.06
N SER A 178 -2.64 1.93 4.83
CA SER A 178 -4.00 1.85 4.31
C SER A 178 -4.80 0.76 5.02
N TYR A 179 -6.11 0.95 5.06
CA TYR A 179 -7.10 0.00 5.57
C TYR A 179 -6.92 -1.44 5.03
N TRP A 180 -6.57 -1.58 3.75
CA TRP A 180 -6.36 -2.90 3.14
C TRP A 180 -5.14 -3.62 3.72
N MET A 181 -4.15 -2.84 4.16
CA MET A 181 -2.95 -3.35 4.79
C MET A 181 -3.17 -3.63 6.28
N ASN A 182 -4.09 -2.91 6.94
CA ASN A 182 -4.43 -2.95 8.36
C ASN A 182 -5.81 -2.40 8.73
#